data_AF-A0A0Q0DCR1-F1
#
_entry.id   AF-A0A0Q0DCR1-F1
#
_cell.length_a   1.000
_cell.length_b   1.000
_cell.length_c   1.000
_cell.angle_alpha   90.00
_cell.angle_beta   90.00
_cell.angle_gamma   90.00
#
_symmetry.space_group_name_H-M   'P 1'
#
loop_
_entity.id
_entity.type
_entity.pdbx_description
1 polymer ?
#
loop_
_entity_poly.entity_id
_entity_poly.type
_entity_poly.pdbx_seq_one_letter_code
_entity_poly.pdbx_strand_id
1 'polypeptide(L)'
;MNASTKSIDSSVLSTTLQHRADYIPLEDLHRETSDGGALFQRVTLELTNKALRTVVGPRGCGKTHMMRFAWLSCRENKNKPFAIFASFQRYFRLEPLLSSNAGASQLFHSWVLARILLSTRESSEEWLPKLSVVDELLFSYGYAYESLLTLATKLERNQTIEGDLAKLSDSLSIDRVKRIVDELCHTAGRKFSVLLLDDAAMTLTPEYLIEFLDIARSLKSSTIAPKISVYPGTTEMSPRFHMGQDAVSIPAWISTEDSEYESIMKDIAAVRVKKLESIPDDVQALLRFAAFGVPRAYLTMLEDYQRGGFRTAQQGVTRIINEHLSARLGEFRTLGKKAPKLEILVASGEKLVHAICVSLKDYNRPLLKRQEKGITYGLRTEVIEPLLERTLRLLIEAGLIFDDGEVKHGTPLRIYKKFIPHSSLLLNIGAFIAEEGSGSIKQNLEAIRFKSTKHPLRKSLASIVGKEFVKGLSLALPQCANCKERRLSDNQRFCHACGHQLVDASAFHQCLDALIDEVPGLTDWQRNQIREHLPFFRTIRDYLAKQDPAADLLSVSGFGRRRTARIVDVLNSFVDDYLS
;
A
#
# COMPACT_ATOMS: atom_id res chain seq x y z
N MET A 1 -19.65 -6.14 40.91
CA MET A 1 -20.12 -6.16 39.50
C MET A 1 -19.06 -5.50 38.65
N ASN A 2 -18.11 -6.28 38.16
CA ASN A 2 -16.98 -5.84 37.33
C ASN A 2 -17.20 -6.35 35.90
N ALA A 3 -17.49 -5.46 34.96
CA ALA A 3 -17.50 -5.78 33.54
C ALA A 3 -16.12 -5.45 32.94
N SER A 4 -15.41 -6.51 32.55
CA SER A 4 -14.09 -6.51 31.95
C SER A 4 -14.15 -6.09 30.48
N THR A 5 -13.99 -4.80 30.19
CA THR A 5 -13.61 -4.28 28.86
C THR A 5 -12.09 -4.37 28.70
N LYS A 6 -11.60 -5.52 28.26
CA LYS A 6 -10.16 -5.82 28.06
C LYS A 6 -9.74 -5.63 26.60
N SER A 7 -8.81 -4.69 26.37
CA SER A 7 -7.53 -4.87 25.63
C SER A 7 -7.47 -5.33 24.16
N ILE A 8 -8.55 -5.27 23.37
CA ILE A 8 -8.51 -5.82 21.99
C ILE A 8 -7.72 -4.94 21.00
N ASP A 9 -7.80 -3.61 21.11
CA ASP A 9 -7.38 -2.71 20.01
C ASP A 9 -5.86 -2.42 19.90
N SER A 10 -5.09 -2.45 21.00
CA SER A 10 -3.63 -2.19 20.96
C SER A 10 -2.80 -3.38 20.48
N SER A 11 -3.35 -4.59 20.58
CA SER A 11 -2.69 -5.81 20.12
C SER A 11 -2.69 -5.91 18.59
N VAL A 12 -3.76 -5.50 17.91
CA VAL A 12 -3.90 -5.66 16.45
C VAL A 12 -2.86 -4.84 15.68
N LEU A 13 -2.60 -3.60 16.09
CA LEU A 13 -1.60 -2.75 15.43
C LEU A 13 -0.16 -3.23 15.69
N SER A 14 0.17 -3.65 16.92
CA SER A 14 1.51 -4.19 17.23
C SER A 14 1.86 -5.45 16.43
N THR A 15 0.89 -6.34 16.18
CA THR A 15 1.06 -7.48 15.27
C THR A 15 1.17 -7.04 13.81
N THR A 16 0.35 -6.08 13.39
CA THR A 16 0.41 -5.56 12.01
C THR A 16 1.77 -4.90 11.69
N LEU A 17 2.38 -4.24 12.68
CA LEU A 17 3.73 -3.67 12.57
C LEU A 17 4.81 -4.74 12.51
N GLN A 18 4.70 -5.81 13.29
CA GLN A 18 5.64 -6.93 13.26
C GLN A 18 5.71 -7.63 11.89
N HIS A 19 4.60 -7.65 11.14
CA HIS A 19 4.54 -8.23 9.79
C HIS A 19 4.93 -7.28 8.66
N ARG A 20 5.26 -6.02 8.96
CA ARG A 20 5.77 -5.11 7.93
C ARG A 20 7.16 -5.51 7.52
N ALA A 21 7.37 -5.48 6.21
CA ALA A 21 8.66 -5.77 5.63
C ALA A 21 9.74 -4.82 6.17
N ASP A 22 9.44 -3.53 6.36
CA ASP A 22 10.42 -2.51 6.80
C ASP A 22 11.07 -2.81 8.16
N TYR A 23 10.39 -3.57 9.01
CA TYR A 23 10.84 -3.87 10.36
C TYR A 23 11.59 -5.21 10.48
N ILE A 24 11.75 -5.95 9.37
CA ILE A 24 12.55 -7.18 9.34
C ILE A 24 14.04 -6.79 9.25
N PRO A 25 14.90 -7.18 10.21
CA PRO A 25 16.33 -6.95 10.11
C PRO A 25 16.92 -7.63 8.85
N LEU A 26 17.94 -7.02 8.25
CA LEU A 26 18.55 -7.55 7.03
C LEU A 26 19.16 -8.94 7.24
N GLU A 27 19.75 -9.22 8.41
CA GLU A 27 20.30 -10.54 8.76
C GLU A 27 19.23 -11.65 8.85
N ASP A 28 17.98 -11.28 9.08
CA ASP A 28 16.88 -12.23 9.25
C ASP A 28 16.07 -12.38 7.96
N LEU A 29 16.22 -11.45 7.00
CA LEU A 29 15.44 -11.44 5.77
C LEU A 29 15.57 -12.75 4.98
N HIS A 30 16.76 -13.33 4.86
CA HIS A 30 16.92 -14.64 4.20
C HIS A 30 16.19 -15.77 4.92
N ARG A 31 16.27 -15.81 6.25
CA ARG A 31 15.62 -16.84 7.08
C ARG A 31 14.11 -16.68 7.12
N GLU A 32 13.64 -15.44 7.00
CA GLU A 32 12.22 -15.07 7.05
C GLU A 32 11.56 -15.00 5.65
N THR A 33 12.29 -15.34 4.59
CA THR A 33 11.77 -15.36 3.21
C THR A 33 11.48 -16.79 2.76
N SER A 34 10.30 -17.01 2.20
CA SER A 34 9.98 -18.19 1.41
C SER A 34 10.23 -17.91 -0.07
N ASP A 35 11.33 -18.39 -0.64
CA ASP A 35 11.79 -18.09 -2.00
C ASP A 35 11.49 -19.20 -3.05
N GLY A 36 10.81 -20.28 -2.64
CA GLY A 36 10.52 -21.43 -3.50
C GLY A 36 9.46 -21.21 -4.59
N GLY A 37 8.56 -20.22 -4.43
CA GLY A 37 7.45 -20.00 -5.35
C GLY A 37 7.84 -19.34 -6.67
N ALA A 38 7.27 -19.78 -7.80
CA ALA A 38 7.61 -19.24 -9.12
C ALA A 38 7.31 -17.74 -9.27
N LEU A 39 6.22 -17.26 -8.63
CA LEU A 39 5.90 -15.82 -8.59
C LEU A 39 7.04 -15.01 -7.98
N PHE A 40 7.54 -15.45 -6.83
CA PHE A 40 8.61 -14.76 -6.11
C PHE A 40 9.89 -14.72 -6.96
N GLN A 41 10.30 -15.86 -7.50
CA GLN A 41 11.47 -15.97 -8.37
C GLN A 41 11.35 -15.08 -9.62
N ARG A 42 10.17 -15.06 -10.26
CA ARG A 42 9.89 -14.20 -11.40
C ARG A 42 10.02 -12.72 -11.03
N VAL A 43 9.42 -12.29 -9.91
CA VAL A 43 9.51 -10.90 -9.46
C VAL A 43 10.96 -10.53 -9.14
N THR A 44 11.72 -11.38 -8.43
CA THR A 44 13.14 -11.13 -8.14
C THR A 44 13.99 -11.05 -9.41
N LEU A 45 13.75 -11.91 -10.40
CA LEU A 45 14.44 -11.85 -11.69
C LEU A 45 14.16 -10.51 -12.38
N GLU A 46 12.91 -10.09 -12.38
CA GLU A 46 12.50 -8.84 -12.99
C GLU A 46 13.02 -7.60 -12.25
N LEU A 47 13.12 -7.65 -10.92
CA LEU A 47 13.72 -6.61 -10.08
C LEU A 47 15.23 -6.47 -10.30
N THR A 48 15.90 -7.50 -10.78
CA THR A 48 17.37 -7.53 -10.92
C THR A 48 17.84 -7.42 -12.38
N ASN A 49 16.96 -7.15 -13.34
CA ASN A 49 17.31 -6.98 -14.73
C ASN A 49 17.58 -5.51 -15.14
N LYS A 50 17.99 -5.32 -16.40
CA LYS A 50 18.33 -4.01 -16.98
C LYS A 50 17.13 -3.17 -17.44
N ALA A 51 15.91 -3.71 -17.43
CA ALA A 51 14.73 -2.98 -17.89
C ALA A 51 14.18 -2.08 -16.79
N LEU A 52 13.55 -0.97 -17.17
CA LEU A 52 12.75 -0.21 -16.22
C LEU A 52 11.45 -1.00 -15.99
N ARG A 53 11.10 -1.24 -14.72
CA ARG A 53 9.92 -2.03 -14.35
C ARG A 53 9.09 -1.35 -13.30
N THR A 54 7.80 -1.62 -13.31
CA THR A 54 6.89 -1.26 -12.22
C THR A 54 6.39 -2.52 -11.53
N VAL A 55 6.42 -2.56 -10.20
CA VAL A 55 5.88 -3.67 -9.40
C VAL A 55 4.50 -3.26 -8.92
N VAL A 56 3.47 -4.04 -9.30
CA VAL A 56 2.07 -3.68 -9.11
C VAL A 56 1.39 -4.72 -8.22
N GLY A 57 0.62 -4.24 -7.25
CA GLY A 57 -0.20 -5.09 -6.38
C GLY A 57 -0.73 -4.31 -5.17
N PRO A 58 -1.77 -4.82 -4.49
CA PRO A 58 -2.39 -4.14 -3.38
C PRO A 58 -1.43 -4.01 -2.20
N ARG A 59 -1.80 -3.19 -1.23
CA ARG A 59 -1.00 -3.01 -0.02
C ARG A 59 -0.85 -4.33 0.75
N GLY A 60 0.36 -4.66 1.19
CA GLY A 60 0.64 -5.87 1.96
C GLY A 60 0.85 -7.16 1.14
N CYS A 61 0.84 -7.11 -0.20
CA CYS A 61 1.16 -8.28 -1.04
C CYS A 61 2.66 -8.66 -1.05
N GLY A 62 3.54 -7.85 -0.46
CA GLY A 62 4.96 -8.17 -0.30
C GLY A 62 5.94 -7.43 -1.22
N LYS A 63 5.51 -6.36 -1.92
CA LYS A 63 6.38 -5.56 -2.83
C LYS A 63 7.70 -5.14 -2.18
N THR A 64 7.62 -4.46 -1.03
CA THR A 64 8.77 -4.02 -0.22
C THR A 64 9.67 -5.17 0.17
N HIS A 65 9.09 -6.28 0.64
CA HIS A 65 9.84 -7.48 1.01
C HIS A 65 10.61 -8.05 -0.19
N MET A 66 9.97 -8.17 -1.35
CA MET A 66 10.61 -8.64 -2.59
C MET A 66 11.73 -7.69 -3.05
N MET A 67 11.56 -6.37 -2.91
CA MET A 67 12.60 -5.38 -3.22
C MET A 67 13.79 -5.49 -2.27
N ARG A 68 13.57 -5.55 -0.95
CA ARG A 68 14.63 -5.72 0.04
C ARG A 68 15.38 -7.05 -0.16
N PHE A 69 14.66 -8.12 -0.49
CA PHE A 69 15.28 -9.40 -0.82
C PHE A 69 16.11 -9.33 -2.11
N ALA A 70 15.61 -8.65 -3.14
CA ALA A 70 16.37 -8.44 -4.37
C ALA A 70 17.66 -7.65 -4.13
N TRP A 71 17.59 -6.61 -3.29
CA TRP A 71 18.77 -5.84 -2.85
C TRP A 71 19.80 -6.74 -2.15
N LEU A 72 19.34 -7.52 -1.18
CA LEU A 72 20.18 -8.43 -0.40
C LEU A 72 20.86 -9.47 -1.30
N SER A 73 20.10 -10.05 -2.22
CA SER A 73 20.62 -11.02 -3.18
C SER A 73 21.65 -10.40 -4.14
N CYS A 74 21.49 -9.14 -4.52
CA CYS A 74 22.46 -8.40 -5.34
C CYS A 74 23.77 -8.14 -4.60
N ARG A 75 23.68 -7.78 -3.32
CA ARG A 75 24.84 -7.59 -2.43
C ARG A 75 25.70 -8.86 -2.38
N GLU A 76 25.06 -10.01 -2.16
CA GLU A 76 25.76 -11.27 -1.89
C GLU A 76 26.26 -11.99 -3.15
N ASN A 77 25.59 -11.83 -4.29
CA ASN A 77 25.95 -12.54 -5.52
C ASN A 77 26.68 -11.63 -6.49
N LYS A 78 27.97 -11.91 -6.75
CA LYS A 78 28.85 -11.13 -7.67
C LYS A 78 28.32 -10.97 -9.10
N ASN A 79 27.47 -11.88 -9.57
CA ASN A 79 26.92 -11.83 -10.93
C ASN A 79 25.68 -10.92 -11.06
N LYS A 80 25.14 -10.44 -9.94
CA LYS A 80 24.00 -9.53 -9.89
C LYS A 80 24.44 -8.06 -9.92
N PRO A 81 23.54 -7.13 -10.30
CA PRO A 81 23.86 -5.70 -10.37
C PRO A 81 24.20 -5.09 -9.01
N PHE A 82 24.77 -3.88 -9.03
CA PHE A 82 24.82 -3.04 -7.83
C PHE A 82 23.40 -2.58 -7.50
N ALA A 83 22.92 -2.79 -6.27
CA ALA A 83 21.54 -2.49 -5.91
C ALA A 83 21.49 -1.36 -4.90
N ILE A 84 20.59 -0.40 -5.15
CA ILE A 84 20.29 0.70 -4.24
C ILE A 84 18.82 0.61 -3.89
N PHE A 85 18.49 0.53 -2.59
CA PHE A 85 17.11 0.52 -2.11
C PHE A 85 16.76 1.88 -1.51
N ALA A 86 15.77 2.56 -2.08
CA ALA A 86 15.33 3.88 -1.64
C ALA A 86 13.82 3.86 -1.35
N SER A 87 13.42 4.27 -0.14
CA SER A 87 12.02 4.43 0.25
C SER A 87 11.59 5.90 0.18
N PHE A 88 10.39 6.13 -0.37
CA PHE A 88 9.75 7.44 -0.50
C PHE A 88 8.50 7.59 0.37
N GLN A 89 8.31 6.73 1.38
CA GLN A 89 7.13 6.71 2.27
C GLN A 89 6.78 8.08 2.88
N ARG A 90 7.77 8.97 3.06
CA ARG A 90 7.58 10.32 3.64
C ARG A 90 7.24 11.42 2.64
N TYR A 91 7.07 11.10 1.35
CA TYR A 91 6.83 12.10 0.30
C TYR A 91 5.66 13.04 0.64
N PHE A 92 4.60 12.49 1.24
CA PHE A 92 3.37 13.23 1.48
C PHE A 92 3.52 14.32 2.55
N ARG A 93 4.60 14.27 3.34
CA ARG A 93 4.94 15.37 4.26
C ARG A 93 5.29 16.66 3.51
N LEU A 94 5.64 16.57 2.23
CA LEU A 94 5.93 17.73 1.38
C LEU A 94 4.66 18.32 0.76
N GLU A 95 3.51 17.64 0.78
CA GLU A 95 2.27 18.11 0.14
C GLU A 95 1.87 19.57 0.48
N PRO A 96 2.03 20.06 1.73
CA PRO A 96 1.73 21.45 2.05
C PRO A 96 2.55 22.47 1.25
N LEU A 97 3.74 22.10 0.77
CA LEU A 97 4.56 22.96 -0.08
C LEU A 97 3.82 23.31 -1.37
N LEU A 98 2.99 22.43 -1.93
CA LEU A 98 2.21 22.72 -3.14
C LEU A 98 1.31 23.94 -2.99
N SER A 99 0.79 24.18 -1.78
CA SER A 99 -0.07 25.32 -1.50
C SER A 99 0.70 26.58 -1.05
N SER A 100 1.88 26.40 -0.45
CA SER A 100 2.62 27.44 0.25
C SER A 100 3.86 27.95 -0.48
N ASN A 101 4.35 27.24 -1.50
CA ASN A 101 5.58 27.56 -2.20
C ASN A 101 5.44 27.38 -3.72
N ALA A 102 5.67 28.45 -4.49
CA ALA A 102 5.62 28.41 -5.95
C ALA A 102 6.65 27.46 -6.60
N GLY A 103 7.74 27.14 -5.89
CA GLY A 103 8.78 26.19 -6.29
C GLY A 103 8.61 24.77 -5.74
N ALA A 104 7.42 24.39 -5.27
CA ALA A 104 7.19 23.09 -4.63
C ALA A 104 7.63 21.88 -5.45
N SER A 105 7.41 21.87 -6.77
CA SER A 105 7.86 20.79 -7.65
C SER A 105 9.39 20.68 -7.71
N GLN A 106 10.11 21.81 -7.73
CA GLN A 106 11.57 21.83 -7.70
C GLN A 106 12.11 21.33 -6.35
N LEU A 107 11.49 21.75 -5.24
CA LEU A 107 11.87 21.26 -3.91
C LEU A 107 11.63 19.76 -3.77
N PHE A 108 10.52 19.28 -4.30
CA PHE A 108 10.21 17.85 -4.37
C PHE A 108 11.22 17.09 -5.24
N HIS A 109 11.58 17.63 -6.40
CA HIS A 109 12.64 17.08 -7.26
C HIS A 109 13.96 16.93 -6.52
N SER A 110 14.42 18.02 -5.87
CA SER A 110 15.65 18.01 -5.06
C SER A 110 15.55 17.02 -3.89
N TRP A 111 14.39 16.90 -3.23
CA TRP A 111 14.17 15.91 -2.19
C TRP A 111 14.30 14.47 -2.72
N VAL A 112 13.71 14.15 -3.86
CA VAL A 112 13.83 12.80 -4.47
C VAL A 112 15.29 12.47 -4.76
N LEU A 113 16.04 13.38 -5.39
CA LEU A 113 17.46 13.16 -5.69
C LEU A 113 18.30 13.02 -4.42
N ALA A 114 18.06 13.86 -3.41
CA ALA A 114 18.72 13.74 -2.11
C ALA A 114 18.44 12.39 -1.45
N ARG A 115 17.19 11.92 -1.46
CA ARG A 115 16.81 10.59 -0.93
C ARG A 115 17.51 9.45 -1.66
N ILE A 116 17.66 9.53 -2.99
CA ILE A 116 18.41 8.52 -3.75
C ILE A 116 19.89 8.53 -3.34
N LEU A 117 20.52 9.69 -3.19
CA LEU A 117 21.92 9.78 -2.77
C LEU A 117 22.15 9.29 -1.32
N LEU A 118 21.25 9.63 -0.39
CA LEU A 118 21.27 9.09 0.98
C LEU A 118 21.15 7.55 0.95
N SER A 119 20.21 7.02 0.17
CA SER A 119 20.02 5.58 0.00
C SER A 119 21.21 4.89 -0.68
N THR A 120 21.90 5.61 -1.58
CA THR A 120 23.12 5.15 -2.25
C THR A 120 24.26 5.00 -1.25
N ARG A 121 24.40 5.95 -0.32
CA ARG A 121 25.36 5.87 0.80
C ARG A 121 25.04 4.69 1.70
N GLU A 122 23.80 4.58 2.18
CA GLU A 122 23.34 3.47 3.03
C GLU A 122 23.63 2.10 2.36
N SER A 123 23.25 1.96 1.08
CA SER A 123 23.51 0.73 0.31
C SER A 123 24.99 0.43 0.13
N SER A 124 25.83 1.46 0.04
CA SER A 124 27.30 1.33 -0.09
C SER A 124 27.98 0.96 1.21
N GLU A 125 27.48 1.46 2.34
CA GLU A 125 27.98 1.12 3.67
C GLU A 125 27.69 -0.33 4.05
N GLU A 126 26.52 -0.82 3.65
CA GLU A 126 26.09 -2.20 3.90
C GLU A 126 26.52 -3.18 2.81
N TRP A 127 27.18 -2.70 1.74
CA TRP A 127 27.66 -3.53 0.63
C TRP A 127 28.78 -4.49 1.08
N LEU A 128 29.00 -5.58 0.32
CA LEU A 128 30.04 -6.57 0.60
C LEU A 128 30.96 -6.79 -0.62
N PRO A 129 32.26 -6.41 -0.55
CA PRO A 129 32.90 -5.65 0.54
C PRO A 129 32.36 -4.21 0.65
N LYS A 130 32.47 -3.60 1.84
CA LYS A 130 32.01 -2.23 2.09
C LYS A 130 32.69 -1.25 1.13
N LEU A 131 31.92 -0.33 0.54
CA LEU A 131 32.43 0.70 -0.36
C LEU A 131 32.77 1.95 0.45
N SER A 132 33.98 2.01 1.02
CA SER A 132 34.41 3.13 1.88
C SER A 132 34.55 4.48 1.17
N VAL A 133 34.65 4.49 -0.16
CA VAL A 133 34.83 5.71 -0.97
C VAL A 133 33.57 6.58 -1.06
N VAL A 134 32.40 6.07 -0.64
CA VAL A 134 31.11 6.74 -0.91
C VAL A 134 31.01 8.14 -0.34
N ASP A 135 31.53 8.38 0.87
CA ASP A 135 31.47 9.70 1.50
C ASP A 135 32.40 10.71 0.81
N GLU A 136 33.61 10.28 0.45
CA GLU A 136 34.57 11.09 -0.33
C GLU A 136 34.02 11.43 -1.71
N LEU A 137 33.41 10.44 -2.37
CA LEU A 137 32.77 10.61 -3.68
C LEU A 137 31.63 11.62 -3.60
N LEU A 138 30.70 11.44 -2.66
CA LEU A 138 29.59 12.38 -2.45
C LEU A 138 30.11 13.80 -2.17
N PHE A 139 31.12 13.93 -1.31
CA PHE A 139 31.75 15.22 -1.01
C PHE A 139 32.38 15.86 -2.25
N SER A 140 33.06 15.09 -3.10
CA SER A 140 33.68 15.59 -4.34
C SER A 140 32.68 16.20 -5.34
N TYR A 141 31.42 15.74 -5.30
CA TYR A 141 30.31 16.29 -6.08
C TYR A 141 29.56 17.43 -5.38
N GLY A 142 30.01 17.83 -4.18
CA GLY A 142 29.39 18.87 -3.36
C GLY A 142 28.19 18.40 -2.53
N TYR A 143 28.04 17.08 -2.33
CA TYR A 143 26.87 16.45 -1.72
C TYR A 143 27.20 15.77 -0.39
N ALA A 144 27.84 16.49 0.51
CA ALA A 144 28.16 15.98 1.85
C ALA A 144 26.91 15.38 2.53
N TYR A 145 27.08 14.20 3.13
CA TYR A 145 25.99 13.42 3.73
C TYR A 145 25.13 14.24 4.70
N GLU A 146 25.76 14.93 5.65
CA GLU A 146 25.06 15.74 6.66
C GLU A 146 24.20 16.85 6.02
N SER A 147 24.67 17.44 4.91
CA SER A 147 23.94 18.49 4.20
C SER A 147 22.73 17.91 3.45
N LEU A 148 22.88 16.75 2.81
CA LEU A 148 21.77 16.03 2.17
C LEU A 148 20.71 15.62 3.19
N LEU A 149 21.13 15.06 4.34
CA LEU A 149 20.23 14.65 5.41
C LEU A 149 19.47 15.84 6.00
N THR A 150 20.17 16.95 6.22
CA THR A 150 19.58 18.20 6.70
C THR A 150 18.56 18.74 5.71
N LEU A 151 18.90 18.77 4.41
CA LEU A 151 17.98 19.20 3.35
C LEU A 151 16.70 18.35 3.35
N ALA A 152 16.83 17.02 3.30
CA ALA A 152 15.69 16.11 3.28
C ALA A 152 14.80 16.29 4.51
N THR A 153 15.41 16.37 5.71
CA THR A 153 14.68 16.52 6.98
C THR A 153 13.95 17.87 7.06
N LYS A 154 14.54 18.96 6.58
CA LYS A 154 13.88 20.27 6.56
C LYS A 154 12.68 20.28 5.64
N LEU A 155 12.80 19.71 4.44
CA LEU A 155 11.70 19.61 3.48
C LEU A 155 10.56 18.74 4.03
N GLU A 156 10.87 17.59 4.65
CA GLU A 156 9.90 16.73 5.33
C GLU A 156 9.20 17.41 6.51
N ARG A 157 9.77 18.49 7.05
CA ARG A 157 9.19 19.30 8.14
C ARG A 157 8.55 20.60 7.64
N ASN A 158 8.43 20.79 6.32
CA ASN A 158 7.96 22.03 5.68
C ASN A 158 8.71 23.28 6.17
N GLN A 159 10.00 23.13 6.52
CA GLN A 159 10.84 24.24 6.95
C GLN A 159 11.47 24.93 5.74
N THR A 160 11.67 26.24 5.84
CA THR A 160 12.35 27.01 4.79
C THR A 160 13.82 26.56 4.66
N ILE A 161 14.28 26.52 3.42
CA ILE A 161 15.68 26.29 3.07
C ILE A 161 16.28 27.60 2.57
N GLU A 162 17.42 27.98 3.13
CA GLU A 162 18.09 29.26 2.86
C GLU A 162 19.60 29.05 2.80
N GLY A 163 20.31 30.04 2.24
CA GLY A 163 21.77 30.04 2.18
C GLY A 163 22.33 28.82 1.42
N ASP A 164 23.26 28.12 2.04
CA ASP A 164 23.96 27.01 1.39
C ASP A 164 23.07 25.78 1.16
N LEU A 165 22.00 25.60 1.93
CA LEU A 165 21.03 24.51 1.68
C LEU A 165 20.20 24.77 0.43
N ALA A 166 19.86 26.03 0.14
CA ALA A 166 19.16 26.39 -1.10
C ALA A 166 20.07 26.14 -2.32
N LYS A 167 21.34 26.58 -2.24
CA LYS A 167 22.34 26.29 -3.29
C LYS A 167 22.55 24.80 -3.50
N LEU A 168 22.59 24.01 -2.42
CA LEU A 168 22.65 22.55 -2.49
C LEU A 168 21.43 21.99 -3.24
N SER A 169 20.23 22.41 -2.85
CA SER A 169 18.97 22.02 -3.48
C SER A 169 18.97 22.28 -4.99
N ASP A 170 19.41 23.47 -5.41
CA ASP A 170 19.47 23.88 -6.82
C ASP A 170 20.56 23.13 -7.60
N SER A 171 21.63 22.69 -6.91
CA SER A 171 22.73 21.96 -7.53
C SER A 171 22.45 20.48 -7.76
N LEU A 172 21.43 19.90 -7.10
CA LEU A 172 21.04 18.50 -7.28
C LEU A 172 20.52 18.27 -8.69
N SER A 173 21.12 17.32 -9.40
CA SER A 173 20.75 17.01 -10.79
C SER A 173 20.84 15.52 -11.08
N ILE A 174 19.97 15.06 -11.99
CA ILE A 174 19.91 13.67 -12.43
C ILE A 174 21.25 13.20 -12.98
N ASP A 175 21.95 14.04 -13.75
CA ASP A 175 23.26 13.70 -14.34
C ASP A 175 24.32 13.40 -13.27
N ARG A 176 24.42 14.24 -12.22
CA ARG A 176 25.37 13.99 -11.13
C ARG A 176 25.01 12.74 -10.32
N VAL A 177 23.71 12.51 -10.07
CA VAL A 177 23.25 11.26 -9.44
C VAL A 177 23.66 10.04 -10.26
N LYS A 178 23.48 10.07 -11.58
CA LYS A 178 23.90 8.98 -12.48
C LYS A 178 25.40 8.71 -12.38
N ARG A 179 26.24 9.74 -12.44
CA ARG A 179 27.70 9.60 -12.34
C ARG A 179 28.13 8.96 -11.02
N ILE A 180 27.59 9.44 -9.90
CA ILE A 180 27.89 8.88 -8.57
C ILE A 180 27.51 7.39 -8.51
N VAL A 181 26.32 7.03 -9.01
CA VAL A 181 25.85 5.64 -9.03
C VAL A 181 26.72 4.77 -9.96
N ASP A 182 27.14 5.27 -11.12
CA ASP A 182 27.99 4.56 -12.06
C ASP A 182 29.41 4.34 -11.51
N GLU A 183 30.00 5.34 -10.84
CA GLU A 183 31.30 5.24 -10.18
C GLU A 183 31.29 4.23 -9.03
N LEU A 184 30.23 4.21 -8.22
CA LEU A 184 30.04 3.21 -7.17
C LEU A 184 29.78 1.81 -7.74
N CYS A 185 29.02 1.70 -8.84
CA CYS A 185 28.83 0.44 -9.55
C CYS A 185 30.16 -0.15 -10.02
N HIS A 186 31.02 0.69 -10.61
CA HIS A 186 32.36 0.31 -11.04
C HIS A 186 33.22 -0.13 -9.85
N THR A 187 33.21 0.64 -8.76
CA THR A 187 33.93 0.32 -7.52
C THR A 187 33.45 -0.99 -6.88
N ALA A 188 32.15 -1.26 -6.96
CA ALA A 188 31.53 -2.51 -6.52
C ALA A 188 31.83 -3.71 -7.43
N GLY A 189 32.54 -3.51 -8.55
CA GLY A 189 32.86 -4.53 -9.54
C GLY A 189 31.64 -5.03 -10.33
N ARG A 190 30.59 -4.20 -10.46
CA ARG A 190 29.33 -4.59 -11.10
C ARG A 190 29.16 -3.94 -12.47
N LYS A 191 28.39 -4.60 -13.34
CA LYS A 191 28.20 -4.16 -14.75
C LYS A 191 27.17 -3.04 -14.91
N PHE A 192 26.22 -2.94 -13.99
CA PHE A 192 25.13 -1.96 -14.00
C PHE A 192 24.48 -1.92 -12.60
N SER A 193 23.69 -0.89 -12.37
CA SER A 193 22.95 -0.64 -11.14
C SER A 193 21.45 -0.83 -11.31
N VAL A 194 20.78 -1.29 -10.27
CA VAL A 194 19.32 -1.26 -10.14
C VAL A 194 18.94 -0.31 -9.01
N LEU A 195 17.99 0.59 -9.28
CA LEU A 195 17.40 1.46 -8.27
C LEU A 195 16.05 0.88 -7.87
N LEU A 196 15.95 0.33 -6.67
CA LEU A 196 14.74 -0.23 -6.09
C LEU A 196 14.02 0.90 -5.34
N LEU A 197 13.10 1.55 -6.03
CA LEU A 197 12.37 2.74 -5.56
C LEU A 197 11.03 2.28 -4.98
N ASP A 198 10.97 2.17 -3.66
CA ASP A 198 9.79 1.68 -2.95
C ASP A 198 8.92 2.79 -2.36
N ASP A 199 7.65 2.48 -2.13
CA ASP A 199 6.57 3.43 -1.81
C ASP A 199 6.60 4.70 -2.67
N ALA A 200 6.93 4.51 -3.95
CA ALA A 200 6.82 5.53 -5.01
C ALA A 200 5.35 5.81 -5.41
N ALA A 201 4.43 5.15 -4.72
CA ALA A 201 3.01 5.36 -4.78
C ALA A 201 2.61 6.71 -4.19
N MET A 202 2.80 7.76 -4.98
CA MET A 202 2.40 9.12 -4.64
C MET A 202 0.92 9.36 -4.94
N THR A 203 0.12 8.36 -4.57
CA THR A 203 -1.31 8.17 -4.80
C THR A 203 -2.16 9.40 -4.49
N LEU A 204 -1.75 10.16 -3.47
CA LEU A 204 -2.52 11.28 -2.95
C LEU A 204 -2.06 12.64 -3.48
N THR A 205 -0.98 12.67 -4.27
CA THR A 205 -0.39 13.90 -4.81
C THR A 205 0.07 13.69 -6.26
N PRO A 206 -0.85 13.80 -7.24
CA PRO A 206 -0.55 13.56 -8.65
C PRO A 206 0.64 14.37 -9.20
N GLU A 207 0.80 15.61 -8.74
CA GLU A 207 1.88 16.50 -9.15
C GLU A 207 3.25 15.90 -8.80
N TYR A 208 3.40 15.35 -7.60
CA TYR A 208 4.63 14.69 -7.16
C TYR A 208 4.85 13.37 -7.85
N LEU A 209 3.78 12.61 -8.11
CA LEU A 209 3.89 11.37 -8.84
C LEU A 209 4.42 11.58 -10.26
N ILE A 210 3.90 12.60 -10.97
CA ILE A 210 4.35 12.95 -12.33
C ILE A 210 5.84 13.30 -12.30
N GLU A 211 6.25 14.18 -11.38
CA GLU A 211 7.65 14.58 -11.23
C GLU A 211 8.55 13.38 -10.90
N PHE A 212 8.12 12.52 -9.98
CA PHE A 212 8.84 11.32 -9.60
C PHE A 212 9.02 10.35 -10.79
N LEU A 213 7.96 10.09 -11.57
CA LEU A 213 8.05 9.22 -12.74
C LEU A 213 8.96 9.81 -13.83
N ASP A 214 8.96 11.14 -14.00
CA ASP A 214 9.87 11.84 -14.90
C ASP A 214 11.34 11.70 -14.45
N ILE A 215 11.61 11.82 -13.15
CA ILE A 215 12.93 11.56 -12.55
C ILE A 215 13.35 10.12 -12.80
N ALA A 216 12.51 9.15 -12.46
CA ALA A 216 12.81 7.73 -12.61
C ALA A 216 13.08 7.37 -14.08
N ARG A 217 12.27 7.87 -15.02
CA ARG A 217 12.50 7.69 -16.46
C ARG A 217 13.84 8.29 -16.90
N SER A 218 14.18 9.46 -16.40
CA SER A 218 15.40 10.19 -16.75
C SER A 218 16.67 9.59 -16.11
N LEU A 219 16.53 8.92 -14.96
CA LEU A 219 17.59 8.14 -14.32
C LEU A 219 17.93 6.86 -15.09
N LYS A 220 16.99 6.32 -15.89
CA LYS A 220 17.26 5.17 -16.75
C LYS A 220 18.44 5.46 -17.69
N SER A 221 19.37 4.52 -17.80
CA SER A 221 20.48 4.53 -18.76
C SER A 221 20.82 3.09 -19.18
N SER A 222 21.86 2.92 -19.99
CA SER A 222 22.42 1.59 -20.27
C SER A 222 23.04 0.91 -19.04
N THR A 223 23.35 1.70 -18.00
CA THR A 223 24.02 1.28 -16.75
C THR A 223 23.13 1.40 -15.51
N ILE A 224 21.96 2.04 -15.59
CA ILE A 224 21.06 2.25 -14.44
C ILE A 224 19.63 1.85 -14.83
N ALA A 225 19.05 0.94 -14.05
CA ALA A 225 17.73 0.36 -14.31
C ALA A 225 16.78 0.53 -13.11
N PRO A 226 15.94 1.57 -13.10
CA PRO A 226 14.96 1.82 -12.04
C PRO A 226 13.86 0.74 -11.97
N LYS A 227 13.41 0.44 -10.75
CA LYS A 227 12.33 -0.49 -10.40
C LYS A 227 11.41 0.22 -9.42
N ILE A 228 10.16 0.40 -9.79
CA ILE A 228 9.26 1.33 -9.08
C ILE A 228 8.08 0.54 -8.52
N SER A 229 7.76 0.65 -7.23
CA SER A 229 6.49 0.11 -6.74
C SER A 229 5.37 1.12 -6.99
N VAL A 230 4.28 0.69 -7.64
CA VAL A 230 3.16 1.56 -8.03
C VAL A 230 1.81 0.93 -7.68
N TYR A 231 0.79 1.77 -7.50
CA TYR A 231 -0.60 1.31 -7.31
C TYR A 231 -1.48 1.64 -8.52
N PRO A 232 -2.22 0.67 -9.07
CA PRO A 232 -2.86 0.84 -10.38
C PRO A 232 -4.04 1.84 -10.40
N GLY A 233 -4.69 2.12 -9.27
CA GLY A 233 -5.92 2.94 -9.20
C GLY A 233 -5.70 4.43 -9.06
N THR A 234 -4.66 4.81 -8.34
CA THR A 234 -4.36 6.18 -7.96
C THR A 234 -3.13 6.74 -8.67
N THR A 235 -2.30 5.89 -9.27
CA THR A 235 -1.15 6.34 -10.05
C THR A 235 -1.62 7.04 -11.32
N GLU A 236 -1.60 8.37 -11.31
CA GLU A 236 -1.71 9.18 -12.53
C GLU A 236 -0.39 9.10 -13.32
N MET A 237 -0.48 8.71 -14.58
CA MET A 237 0.71 8.54 -15.41
C MET A 237 1.15 9.89 -15.94
N SER A 238 2.46 10.19 -15.83
CA SER A 238 3.06 11.32 -16.53
C SER A 238 2.79 11.21 -18.03
N PRO A 239 2.45 12.31 -18.73
CA PRO A 239 2.34 12.32 -20.19
C PRO A 239 3.62 11.85 -20.89
N ARG A 240 4.76 11.87 -20.20
CA ARG A 240 6.07 11.45 -20.69
C ARG A 240 6.47 10.05 -20.25
N PHE A 241 5.64 9.35 -19.47
CA PHE A 241 5.91 8.01 -18.96
C PHE A 241 4.87 7.02 -19.51
N HIS A 242 5.26 6.26 -20.54
CA HIS A 242 4.37 5.34 -21.24
C HIS A 242 4.55 3.90 -20.76
N MET A 243 3.55 3.40 -20.04
CA MET A 243 3.45 1.98 -19.72
C MET A 243 3.44 1.12 -21.00
N GLY A 244 4.29 0.10 -21.05
CA GLY A 244 4.51 -0.77 -22.21
C GLY A 244 5.70 -0.37 -23.08
N GLN A 245 6.05 0.92 -23.15
CA GLN A 245 7.22 1.42 -23.88
C GLN A 245 8.40 1.71 -22.95
N ASP A 246 8.16 2.52 -21.91
CA ASP A 246 9.18 2.91 -20.94
C ASP A 246 9.37 1.83 -19.87
N ALA A 247 8.26 1.29 -19.40
CA ALA A 247 8.15 0.37 -18.26
C ALA A 247 7.26 -0.83 -18.57
N VAL A 248 7.54 -1.98 -17.95
CA VAL A 248 6.60 -3.11 -17.94
C VAL A 248 6.18 -3.41 -16.51
N SER A 249 4.87 -3.62 -16.32
CA SER A 249 4.29 -4.01 -15.04
C SER A 249 4.59 -5.47 -14.72
N ILE A 250 5.05 -5.70 -13.50
CA ILE A 250 5.23 -7.02 -12.90
C ILE A 250 4.16 -7.18 -11.83
N PRO A 251 3.18 -8.08 -11.99
CA PRO A 251 2.20 -8.35 -10.96
C PRO A 251 2.87 -9.10 -9.80
N ALA A 252 2.82 -8.53 -8.59
CA ALA A 252 3.31 -9.15 -7.36
C ALA A 252 2.19 -9.84 -6.55
N TRP A 253 0.93 -9.66 -6.97
CA TRP A 253 -0.23 -10.23 -6.28
C TRP A 253 -0.58 -11.61 -6.84
N ILE A 254 -0.70 -12.61 -5.96
CA ILE A 254 -1.07 -13.97 -6.34
C ILE A 254 -2.60 -14.16 -6.35
N SER A 255 -3.12 -14.79 -7.40
CA SER A 255 -4.53 -15.15 -7.50
C SER A 255 -4.85 -16.35 -6.60
N THR A 256 -6.06 -16.42 -6.04
CA THR A 256 -6.54 -17.61 -5.32
C THR A 256 -6.77 -18.82 -6.22
N GLU A 257 -6.75 -18.61 -7.54
CA GLU A 257 -6.91 -19.66 -8.55
C GLU A 257 -5.56 -20.10 -9.15
N ASP A 258 -4.46 -19.51 -8.71
CA ASP A 258 -3.11 -19.94 -9.10
C ASP A 258 -2.80 -21.32 -8.50
N SER A 259 -2.20 -22.22 -9.28
CA SER A 259 -1.84 -23.57 -8.83
C SER A 259 -0.84 -23.59 -7.67
N GLU A 260 0.01 -22.57 -7.56
CA GLU A 260 1.00 -22.44 -6.47
C GLU A 260 0.48 -21.61 -5.29
N TYR A 261 -0.77 -21.14 -5.34
CA TYR A 261 -1.33 -20.29 -4.29
C TYR A 261 -1.25 -20.93 -2.90
N GLU A 262 -1.65 -22.20 -2.79
CA GLU A 262 -1.65 -22.89 -1.50
C GLU A 262 -0.24 -23.12 -0.95
N SER A 263 0.71 -23.56 -1.79
CA SER A 263 2.08 -23.84 -1.36
C SER A 263 2.76 -22.54 -0.93
N ILE A 264 2.73 -21.51 -1.75
CA ILE A 264 3.37 -20.21 -1.47
C ILE A 264 2.89 -19.64 -0.13
N MET A 265 1.58 -19.62 0.10
CA MET A 265 1.04 -19.05 1.34
C MET A 265 1.33 -19.93 2.57
N LYS A 266 1.39 -21.26 2.41
CA LYS A 266 1.81 -22.18 3.49
C LYS A 266 3.27 -21.95 3.88
N ASP A 267 4.16 -21.86 2.89
CA ASP A 267 5.59 -21.69 3.11
C ASP A 267 5.87 -20.36 3.80
N ILE A 268 5.21 -19.27 3.39
CA ILE A 268 5.29 -17.98 4.09
C ILE A 268 4.85 -18.10 5.55
N ALA A 269 3.72 -18.76 5.83
CA ALA A 269 3.23 -18.92 7.19
C ALA A 269 4.14 -19.80 8.05
N ALA A 270 4.69 -20.89 7.49
CA ALA A 270 5.59 -21.79 8.19
C ALA A 270 6.87 -21.08 8.67
N VAL A 271 7.35 -20.13 7.87
CA VAL A 271 8.54 -19.32 8.20
C VAL A 271 8.22 -18.21 9.21
N ARG A 272 7.06 -17.56 9.08
CA ARG A 272 6.76 -16.31 9.80
C ARG A 272 5.92 -16.48 11.07
N VAL A 273 5.15 -17.55 11.19
CA VAL A 273 4.22 -17.76 12.31
C VAL A 273 4.80 -18.76 13.30
N LYS A 274 5.03 -18.31 14.54
CA LYS A 274 5.46 -19.18 15.63
C LYS A 274 4.32 -20.10 16.04
N LYS A 275 4.62 -21.37 16.29
CA LYS A 275 3.63 -22.40 16.70
C LYS A 275 2.45 -22.53 15.74
N LEU A 276 2.70 -22.48 14.43
CA LEU A 276 1.65 -22.62 13.41
C LEU A 276 0.84 -23.92 13.61
N GLU A 277 1.49 -24.99 14.06
CA GLU A 277 0.92 -26.30 14.37
C GLU A 277 -0.16 -26.28 15.47
N SER A 278 -0.21 -25.21 16.28
CA SER A 278 -1.28 -25.03 17.27
C SER A 278 -2.62 -24.59 16.67
N ILE A 279 -2.61 -24.13 15.40
CA ILE A 279 -3.80 -23.69 14.67
C ILE A 279 -4.30 -24.87 13.83
N PRO A 280 -5.57 -25.29 13.94
CA PRO A 280 -6.10 -26.38 13.12
C PRO A 280 -5.94 -26.14 11.61
N ASP A 281 -5.59 -27.17 10.84
CA ASP A 281 -5.35 -27.06 9.40
C ASP A 281 -6.54 -26.48 8.62
N ASP A 282 -7.76 -26.86 9.00
CA ASP A 282 -8.99 -26.33 8.42
C ASP A 282 -9.11 -24.81 8.64
N VAL A 283 -8.73 -24.34 9.83
CA VAL A 283 -8.69 -22.90 10.15
C VAL A 283 -7.63 -22.21 9.32
N GLN A 284 -6.42 -22.78 9.25
CA GLN A 284 -5.34 -22.23 8.43
C GLN A 284 -5.74 -22.11 6.96
N ALA A 285 -6.40 -23.12 6.40
CA ALA A 285 -6.84 -23.14 5.01
C ALA A 285 -7.92 -22.08 4.74
N LEU A 286 -8.90 -21.92 5.64
CA LEU A 286 -9.96 -20.95 5.44
C LEU A 286 -9.45 -19.51 5.58
N LEU A 287 -8.59 -19.23 6.57
CA LEU A 287 -7.94 -17.93 6.74
C LEU A 287 -6.99 -17.61 5.59
N ARG A 288 -6.31 -18.61 5.02
CA ARG A 288 -5.49 -18.44 3.82
C ARG A 288 -6.35 -17.92 2.68
N PHE A 289 -7.44 -18.63 2.36
CA PHE A 289 -8.36 -18.21 1.31
C PHE A 289 -8.94 -16.82 1.57
N ALA A 290 -9.36 -16.52 2.80
CA ALA A 290 -9.82 -15.19 3.21
C ALA A 290 -8.77 -14.09 2.99
N ALA A 291 -7.47 -14.38 3.14
CA ALA A 291 -6.39 -13.41 2.95
C ALA A 291 -6.22 -12.97 1.49
N PHE A 292 -6.86 -13.65 0.53
CA PHE A 292 -6.99 -13.21 -0.86
C PHE A 292 -5.63 -12.86 -1.52
N GLY A 293 -4.63 -13.72 -1.31
CA GLY A 293 -3.29 -13.54 -1.90
C GLY A 293 -2.46 -12.42 -1.27
N VAL A 294 -2.86 -11.92 -0.10
CA VAL A 294 -2.12 -10.90 0.66
C VAL A 294 -1.44 -11.56 1.86
N PRO A 295 -0.12 -11.83 1.82
CA PRO A 295 0.58 -12.52 2.90
C PRO A 295 0.44 -11.84 4.26
N ARG A 296 0.56 -10.50 4.31
CA ARG A 296 0.40 -9.73 5.56
C ARG A 296 -0.97 -9.98 6.21
N ALA A 297 -2.04 -10.02 5.42
CA ALA A 297 -3.38 -10.30 5.93
C ALA A 297 -3.47 -11.71 6.51
N TYR A 298 -2.86 -12.70 5.85
CA TYR A 298 -2.86 -14.08 6.34
C TYR A 298 -2.14 -14.19 7.68
N LEU A 299 -0.93 -13.64 7.79
CA LEU A 299 -0.13 -13.68 9.01
C LEU A 299 -0.82 -12.99 10.18
N THR A 300 -1.41 -11.82 9.96
CA THR A 300 -2.20 -11.11 10.98
C THR A 300 -3.40 -11.95 11.46
N MET A 301 -4.16 -12.54 10.53
CA MET A 301 -5.31 -13.37 10.91
C MET A 301 -4.92 -14.64 11.68
N LEU A 302 -3.78 -15.26 11.36
CA LEU A 302 -3.27 -16.42 12.11
C LEU A 302 -2.88 -16.03 13.55
N GLU A 303 -2.20 -14.91 13.72
CA GLU A 303 -1.85 -14.41 15.07
C GLU A 303 -3.08 -14.00 15.87
N ASP A 304 -4.07 -13.36 15.25
CA ASP A 304 -5.34 -13.02 15.89
C ASP A 304 -6.11 -14.28 16.32
N TYR A 305 -5.98 -15.38 15.57
CA TYR A 305 -6.52 -16.67 15.99
C TYR A 305 -5.78 -17.23 17.21
N GLN A 306 -4.44 -17.17 17.24
CA GLN A 306 -3.63 -17.64 18.38
C GLN A 306 -3.87 -16.86 19.67
N ARG A 307 -4.19 -15.56 19.56
CA ARG A 307 -4.57 -14.72 20.71
C ARG A 307 -5.86 -15.20 21.38
N GLY A 308 -6.70 -15.94 20.67
CA GLY A 308 -7.95 -16.47 21.19
C GLY A 308 -9.02 -15.39 21.39
N GLY A 309 -9.73 -15.47 22.52
CA GLY A 309 -10.86 -14.57 22.81
C GLY A 309 -12.21 -15.05 22.22
N PHE A 310 -12.29 -16.32 21.83
CA PHE A 310 -13.51 -16.96 21.31
C PHE A 310 -13.73 -18.32 21.97
N ARG A 311 -14.98 -18.78 22.02
CA ARG A 311 -15.36 -20.06 22.65
C ARG A 311 -15.19 -21.26 21.72
N THR A 312 -15.35 -21.04 20.41
CA THR A 312 -15.25 -22.10 19.40
C THR A 312 -14.43 -21.63 18.20
N ALA A 313 -13.79 -22.57 17.50
CA ALA A 313 -13.00 -22.27 16.30
C ALA A 313 -13.83 -21.54 15.23
N GLN A 314 -15.08 -21.98 15.00
CA GLN A 314 -16.01 -21.32 14.08
C GLN A 314 -16.26 -19.85 14.45
N GLN A 315 -16.54 -19.57 15.74
CA GLN A 315 -16.75 -18.21 16.21
C GLN A 315 -15.50 -17.34 16.01
N GLY A 316 -14.32 -17.89 16.33
CA GLY A 316 -13.04 -17.22 16.13
C GLY A 316 -12.80 -16.85 14.68
N VAL A 317 -12.91 -17.82 13.77
CA VAL A 317 -12.67 -17.60 12.33
C VAL A 317 -13.67 -16.60 11.74
N THR A 318 -14.97 -16.75 11.99
CA THR A 318 -15.97 -15.80 11.49
C THR A 318 -15.68 -14.39 11.98
N ARG A 319 -15.32 -14.22 13.26
CA ARG A 319 -14.98 -12.91 13.82
C ARG A 319 -13.76 -12.30 13.12
N ILE A 320 -12.67 -13.06 13.00
CA ILE A 320 -11.41 -12.59 12.40
C ILE A 320 -11.60 -12.21 10.93
N ILE A 321 -12.33 -13.03 10.15
CA ILE A 321 -12.62 -12.73 8.74
C ILE A 321 -13.46 -11.45 8.62
N ASN A 322 -14.45 -11.25 9.49
CA ASN A 322 -15.29 -10.05 9.49
C ASN A 322 -14.51 -8.80 9.90
N GLU A 323 -13.66 -8.89 10.92
CA GLU A 323 -12.78 -7.80 11.37
C GLU A 323 -11.80 -7.42 10.24
N HIS A 324 -11.17 -8.41 9.59
CA HIS A 324 -10.30 -8.21 8.44
C HIS A 324 -11.04 -7.53 7.27
N LEU A 325 -12.22 -8.02 6.90
CA LEU A 325 -13.03 -7.43 5.84
C LEU A 325 -13.43 -5.99 6.16
N SER A 326 -13.87 -5.73 7.38
CA SER A 326 -14.25 -4.38 7.84
C SER A 326 -13.06 -3.42 7.75
N ALA A 327 -11.85 -3.87 8.13
CA ALA A 327 -10.64 -3.08 8.00
C ALA A 327 -10.28 -2.79 6.53
N ARG A 328 -10.41 -3.78 5.62
CA ARG A 328 -10.18 -3.59 4.18
C ARG A 328 -11.16 -2.58 3.56
N LEU A 329 -12.45 -2.70 3.85
CA LEU A 329 -13.47 -1.75 3.38
C LEU A 329 -13.26 -0.36 4.00
N GLY A 330 -12.84 -0.30 5.27
CA GLY A 330 -12.44 0.93 5.93
C GLY A 330 -11.31 1.64 5.19
N GLU A 331 -10.23 0.93 4.84
CA GLU A 331 -9.09 1.47 4.08
C GLU A 331 -9.51 1.94 2.67
N PHE A 332 -10.43 1.24 2.00
CA PHE A 332 -10.97 1.71 0.73
C PHE A 332 -11.75 3.02 0.88
N ARG A 333 -12.60 3.13 1.91
CA ARG A 333 -13.37 4.35 2.19
C ARG A 333 -12.49 5.54 2.57
N THR A 334 -11.35 5.31 3.24
CA THR A 334 -10.43 6.41 3.58
C THR A 334 -9.79 7.02 2.34
N LEU A 335 -9.64 6.29 1.21
CA LEU A 335 -9.20 6.89 -0.06
C LEU A 335 -10.11 8.04 -0.49
N GLY A 336 -11.44 7.91 -0.32
CA GLY A 336 -12.39 8.98 -0.63
C GLY A 336 -12.27 10.18 0.33
N LYS A 337 -11.76 9.97 1.55
CA LYS A 337 -11.47 11.07 2.49
C LYS A 337 -10.16 11.77 2.14
N LYS A 338 -9.10 11.00 1.88
CA LYS A 338 -7.75 11.49 1.53
C LYS A 338 -7.72 12.16 0.16
N ALA A 339 -8.51 11.67 -0.79
CA ALA A 339 -8.68 12.27 -2.10
C ALA A 339 -10.17 12.56 -2.34
N PRO A 340 -10.70 13.70 -1.84
CA PRO A 340 -12.12 14.04 -1.95
C PRO A 340 -12.66 13.98 -3.38
N LYS A 341 -11.83 14.29 -4.40
CA LYS A 341 -12.18 14.17 -5.82
C LYS A 341 -12.63 12.76 -6.24
N LEU A 342 -12.20 11.72 -5.52
CA LEU A 342 -12.51 10.32 -5.79
C LEU A 342 -13.68 9.77 -4.95
N GLU A 343 -14.28 10.55 -4.04
CA GLU A 343 -15.33 10.12 -3.10
C GLU A 343 -16.48 9.36 -3.79
N ILE A 344 -17.02 9.91 -4.89
CA ILE A 344 -18.12 9.31 -5.64
C ILE A 344 -17.69 7.97 -6.28
N LEU A 345 -16.46 7.89 -6.79
CA LEU A 345 -15.92 6.67 -7.40
C LEU A 345 -15.70 5.58 -6.35
N VAL A 346 -15.23 5.95 -5.15
CA VAL A 346 -15.05 5.03 -4.01
C VAL A 346 -16.41 4.47 -3.55
N ALA A 347 -17.38 5.35 -3.28
CA ALA A 347 -18.73 4.92 -2.88
C ALA A 347 -19.39 4.01 -3.95
N SER A 348 -19.24 4.36 -5.22
CA SER A 348 -19.76 3.57 -6.34
C SER A 348 -19.04 2.23 -6.48
N GLY A 349 -17.72 2.20 -6.26
CA GLY A 349 -16.91 0.98 -6.29
C GLY A 349 -17.32 -0.01 -5.20
N GLU A 350 -17.58 0.47 -3.99
CA GLU A 350 -18.04 -0.37 -2.89
C GLU A 350 -19.42 -0.99 -3.21
N LYS A 351 -20.34 -0.17 -3.73
CA LYS A 351 -21.65 -0.65 -4.20
C LYS A 351 -21.51 -1.71 -5.30
N LEU A 352 -20.60 -1.48 -6.25
CA LEU A 352 -20.34 -2.39 -7.36
C LEU A 352 -19.83 -3.74 -6.89
N VAL A 353 -18.78 -3.78 -6.05
CA VAL A 353 -18.20 -5.04 -5.57
C VAL A 353 -19.21 -5.83 -4.73
N HIS A 354 -20.01 -5.15 -3.90
CA HIS A 354 -21.09 -5.79 -3.15
C HIS A 354 -22.14 -6.43 -4.09
N ALA A 355 -22.61 -5.70 -5.10
CA ALA A 355 -23.58 -6.21 -6.08
C ALA A 355 -23.04 -7.41 -6.89
N ILE A 356 -21.74 -7.40 -7.22
CA ILE A 356 -21.06 -8.53 -7.85
C ILE A 356 -21.08 -9.75 -6.92
N CYS A 357 -20.72 -9.60 -5.63
CA CYS A 357 -20.72 -10.68 -4.65
C CYS A 357 -22.11 -11.29 -4.45
N VAL A 358 -23.17 -10.46 -4.35
CA VAL A 358 -24.57 -10.93 -4.30
C VAL A 358 -24.89 -11.78 -5.53
N SER A 359 -24.52 -11.30 -6.72
CA SER A 359 -24.78 -11.99 -7.97
C SER A 359 -24.03 -13.32 -8.08
N LEU A 360 -22.80 -13.40 -7.56
CA LEU A 360 -22.01 -14.63 -7.50
C LEU A 360 -22.57 -15.63 -6.49
N LYS A 361 -23.10 -15.17 -5.35
CA LYS A 361 -23.81 -16.04 -4.41
C LYS A 361 -24.98 -16.75 -5.08
N ASP A 362 -25.82 -16.01 -5.79
CA ASP A 362 -26.95 -16.60 -6.53
C ASP A 362 -26.50 -17.53 -7.65
N TYR A 363 -25.39 -17.18 -8.32
CA TYR A 363 -24.78 -18.02 -9.33
C TYR A 363 -24.25 -19.34 -8.76
N ASN A 364 -23.71 -19.33 -7.54
CA ASN A 364 -23.14 -20.51 -6.90
C ASN A 364 -24.17 -21.48 -6.33
N ARG A 365 -25.35 -21.03 -5.90
CA ARG A 365 -26.41 -21.92 -5.37
C ARG A 365 -26.63 -23.20 -6.21
N PRO A 366 -26.85 -23.13 -7.54
CA PRO A 366 -26.97 -24.32 -8.37
C PRO A 366 -25.64 -25.01 -8.70
N LEU A 367 -24.51 -24.28 -8.71
CA LEU A 367 -23.18 -24.84 -9.03
C LEU A 367 -22.65 -25.73 -7.92
N LEU A 368 -22.84 -25.32 -6.66
CA LEU A 368 -22.38 -26.08 -5.50
C LEU A 368 -23.05 -27.46 -5.42
N LYS A 369 -24.32 -27.56 -5.86
CA LYS A 369 -25.03 -28.84 -6.00
C LYS A 369 -24.41 -29.77 -7.05
N ARG A 370 -23.64 -29.21 -7.99
CA ARG A 370 -22.90 -29.92 -9.04
C ARG A 370 -21.41 -30.06 -8.71
N GLN A 371 -20.99 -29.73 -7.48
CA GLN A 371 -19.58 -29.71 -7.07
C GLN A 371 -18.70 -28.78 -7.94
N GLU A 372 -19.28 -27.66 -8.38
CA GLU A 372 -18.59 -26.58 -9.07
C GLU A 372 -18.69 -25.26 -8.28
N LYS A 373 -17.75 -24.35 -8.51
CA LYS A 373 -17.78 -22.99 -7.95
C LYS A 373 -17.59 -21.92 -9.04
N GLY A 374 -18.25 -20.79 -8.88
CA GLY A 374 -18.09 -19.60 -9.69
C GLY A 374 -17.66 -18.42 -8.83
N ILE A 375 -16.41 -17.98 -9.00
CA ILE A 375 -15.86 -16.83 -8.24
C ILE A 375 -15.49 -15.65 -9.15
N THR A 376 -15.62 -15.82 -10.46
CA THR A 376 -15.20 -14.81 -11.45
C THR A 376 -16.41 -14.11 -12.05
N TYR A 377 -16.36 -12.78 -12.08
CA TYR A 377 -17.32 -11.91 -12.74
C TYR A 377 -16.73 -11.33 -14.03
N GLY A 378 -17.49 -11.32 -15.11
CA GLY A 378 -17.04 -10.90 -16.43
C GLY A 378 -17.73 -9.62 -16.87
N LEU A 379 -16.94 -8.56 -17.07
CA LEU A 379 -17.39 -7.31 -17.68
C LEU A 379 -17.00 -7.26 -19.15
N ARG A 380 -17.92 -6.85 -20.03
CA ARG A 380 -17.57 -6.65 -21.44
C ARG A 380 -16.61 -5.47 -21.56
N THR A 381 -15.54 -5.62 -22.34
CA THR A 381 -14.56 -4.54 -22.53
C THR A 381 -15.22 -3.27 -23.10
N GLU A 382 -16.21 -3.42 -23.97
CA GLU A 382 -16.98 -2.33 -24.58
C GLU A 382 -17.76 -1.44 -23.59
N VAL A 383 -18.09 -1.95 -22.39
CA VAL A 383 -18.83 -1.17 -21.38
C VAL A 383 -17.92 -0.51 -20.34
N ILE A 384 -16.61 -0.75 -20.43
CA ILE A 384 -15.63 -0.20 -19.49
C ILE A 384 -15.25 1.21 -19.98
N GLU A 385 -16.05 2.18 -19.55
CA GLU A 385 -15.77 3.60 -19.75
C GLU A 385 -14.66 4.10 -18.81
N PRO A 386 -13.97 5.23 -19.10
CA PRO A 386 -12.81 5.68 -18.32
C PRO A 386 -13.05 5.82 -16.80
N LEU A 387 -14.21 6.33 -16.39
CA LEU A 387 -14.54 6.47 -14.96
C LEU A 387 -14.80 5.12 -14.30
N LEU A 388 -15.44 4.19 -15.01
CA LEU A 388 -15.64 2.82 -14.52
C LEU A 388 -14.29 2.09 -14.44
N GLU A 389 -13.42 2.27 -15.43
CA GLU A 389 -12.06 1.73 -15.39
C GLU A 389 -11.30 2.26 -14.17
N ARG A 390 -11.38 3.56 -13.89
CA ARG A 390 -10.75 4.15 -12.71
C ARG A 390 -11.33 3.58 -11.41
N THR A 391 -12.66 3.42 -11.30
CA THR A 391 -13.29 2.75 -10.16
C THR A 391 -12.77 1.31 -9.97
N LEU A 392 -12.65 0.53 -11.06
CA LEU A 392 -12.14 -0.84 -11.00
C LEU A 392 -10.68 -0.87 -10.55
N ARG A 393 -9.83 0.04 -11.04
CA ARG A 393 -8.42 0.12 -10.63
C ARG A 393 -8.27 0.53 -9.16
N LEU A 394 -9.13 1.41 -8.64
CA LEU A 394 -9.19 1.74 -7.20
C LEU A 394 -9.55 0.51 -6.34
N LEU A 395 -10.49 -0.32 -6.81
CA LEU A 395 -10.84 -1.58 -6.13
C LEU A 395 -9.67 -2.58 -6.15
N ILE A 396 -8.92 -2.66 -7.27
CA ILE A 396 -7.72 -3.53 -7.38
C ILE A 396 -6.64 -3.08 -6.39
N GLU A 397 -6.38 -1.78 -6.33
CA GLU A 397 -5.41 -1.18 -5.42
C GLU A 397 -5.72 -1.45 -3.94
N ALA A 398 -6.99 -1.34 -3.56
CA ALA A 398 -7.46 -1.67 -2.23
C ALA A 398 -7.52 -3.19 -1.96
N GLY A 399 -7.25 -4.02 -2.96
CA GLY A 399 -7.31 -5.48 -2.88
C GLY A 399 -8.74 -6.04 -2.82
N LEU A 400 -9.76 -5.25 -3.18
CA LEU A 400 -11.17 -5.67 -3.13
C LEU A 400 -11.60 -6.50 -4.35
N ILE A 401 -10.91 -6.36 -5.48
CA ILE A 401 -11.06 -7.23 -6.65
C ILE A 401 -9.69 -7.55 -7.25
N PHE A 402 -9.55 -8.72 -7.86
CA PHE A 402 -8.38 -9.16 -8.60
C PHE A 402 -8.67 -9.15 -10.10
N ASP A 403 -7.75 -8.63 -10.91
CA ASP A 403 -7.83 -8.65 -12.39
C ASP A 403 -7.31 -9.99 -12.91
N ASP A 404 -8.22 -10.86 -13.34
CA ASP A 404 -7.93 -12.23 -13.79
C ASP A 404 -7.78 -12.31 -15.33
N GLY A 405 -7.49 -11.17 -15.97
CA GLY A 405 -7.25 -11.06 -17.40
C GLY A 405 -8.52 -11.13 -18.24
N GLU A 406 -8.36 -11.49 -19.51
CA GLU A 406 -9.46 -11.45 -20.49
C GLU A 406 -9.84 -12.85 -21.02
N VAL A 407 -11.10 -13.00 -21.41
CA VAL A 407 -11.60 -14.18 -22.11
C VAL A 407 -12.40 -13.79 -23.35
N LYS A 408 -12.08 -14.42 -24.48
CA LYS A 408 -12.80 -14.26 -25.76
C LYS A 408 -13.93 -15.28 -25.85
N HIS A 409 -15.09 -14.87 -26.32
CA HIS A 409 -16.24 -15.75 -26.45
C HIS A 409 -17.15 -15.42 -27.64
N GLY A 410 -17.52 -16.47 -28.39
CA GLY A 410 -18.58 -16.45 -29.40
C GLY A 410 -18.25 -15.71 -30.70
N THR A 411 -19.27 -15.62 -31.55
CA THR A 411 -19.29 -14.88 -32.81
C THR A 411 -20.56 -14.00 -32.83
N PRO A 412 -20.49 -12.67 -33.03
CA PRO A 412 -19.26 -11.87 -33.11
C PRO A 412 -18.46 -11.93 -31.80
N LEU A 413 -17.14 -11.72 -31.91
CA LEU A 413 -16.18 -11.92 -30.82
C LEU A 413 -16.49 -10.96 -29.66
N ARG A 414 -16.93 -11.49 -28.53
CA ARG A 414 -17.13 -10.71 -27.30
C ARG A 414 -15.94 -10.92 -26.37
N ILE A 415 -15.30 -9.82 -25.97
CA ILE A 415 -14.18 -9.83 -25.03
C ILE A 415 -14.72 -9.45 -23.65
N TYR A 416 -14.42 -10.28 -22.67
CA TYR A 416 -14.77 -10.05 -21.28
C TYR A 416 -13.50 -9.92 -20.43
N LYS A 417 -13.41 -8.83 -19.68
CA LYS A 417 -12.44 -8.68 -18.60
C LYS A 417 -12.97 -9.37 -17.33
N LYS A 418 -12.15 -10.23 -16.74
CA LYS A 418 -12.50 -11.08 -15.60
C LYS A 418 -12.02 -10.45 -14.30
N PHE A 419 -12.91 -10.42 -13.31
CA PHE A 419 -12.60 -9.94 -11.97
C PHE A 419 -13.01 -10.97 -10.93
N ILE A 420 -12.14 -11.24 -9.96
CA ILE A 420 -12.45 -12.07 -8.79
C ILE A 420 -12.64 -11.11 -7.62
N PRO A 421 -13.80 -11.05 -6.94
CA PRO A 421 -13.96 -10.22 -5.76
C PRO A 421 -13.26 -10.85 -4.55
N HIS A 422 -12.93 -10.03 -3.56
CA HIS A 422 -12.23 -10.45 -2.36
C HIS A 422 -12.87 -11.67 -1.69
N SER A 423 -12.07 -12.69 -1.38
CA SER A 423 -12.55 -13.94 -0.78
C SER A 423 -13.35 -13.74 0.51
N SER A 424 -12.89 -12.88 1.42
CA SER A 424 -13.64 -12.52 2.63
C SER A 424 -15.03 -11.92 2.37
N LEU A 425 -15.24 -11.16 1.29
CA LEU A 425 -16.59 -10.71 0.89
C LEU A 425 -17.47 -11.90 0.49
N LEU A 426 -16.92 -12.81 -0.32
CA LEU A 426 -17.64 -14.02 -0.77
C LEU A 426 -17.99 -14.94 0.41
N LEU A 427 -17.08 -15.11 1.36
CA LEU A 427 -17.31 -15.87 2.59
C LEU A 427 -18.38 -15.21 3.47
N ASN A 428 -18.27 -13.89 3.70
CA ASN A 428 -19.20 -13.15 4.55
C ASN A 428 -20.63 -13.17 4.00
N ILE A 429 -20.80 -13.05 2.67
CA ILE A 429 -22.13 -13.09 2.05
C ILE A 429 -22.70 -14.51 1.95
N GLY A 430 -21.89 -15.54 2.21
CA GLY A 430 -22.27 -16.94 2.10
C GLY A 430 -22.33 -17.44 0.65
N ALA A 431 -21.42 -16.99 -0.22
CA ALA A 431 -21.36 -17.39 -1.62
C ALA A 431 -20.99 -18.87 -1.84
N PHE A 432 -20.51 -19.55 -0.80
CA PHE A 432 -20.11 -20.95 -0.81
C PHE A 432 -21.09 -21.86 -0.04
N ILE A 433 -22.30 -21.37 0.23
CA ILE A 433 -23.34 -22.09 0.97
C ILE A 433 -24.51 -22.37 0.03
N ALA A 434 -24.85 -23.65 -0.15
CA ALA A 434 -25.90 -24.09 -1.08
C ALA A 434 -27.33 -23.85 -0.55
N GLU A 435 -27.51 -23.86 0.77
CA GLU A 435 -28.80 -23.71 1.48
C GLU A 435 -28.77 -22.49 2.41
N GLU A 436 -29.94 -22.04 2.88
CA GLU A 436 -30.02 -20.89 3.78
C GLU A 436 -29.50 -21.27 5.18
N GLY A 437 -28.38 -20.65 5.61
CA GLY A 437 -27.76 -20.91 6.91
C GLY A 437 -26.35 -20.32 7.02
N SER A 438 -25.73 -20.47 8.19
CA SER A 438 -24.31 -20.18 8.39
C SER A 438 -23.48 -21.43 8.09
N GLY A 439 -22.67 -21.36 7.03
CA GLY A 439 -21.82 -22.48 6.60
C GLY A 439 -20.72 -22.72 7.63
N SER A 440 -20.56 -23.98 8.04
CA SER A 440 -19.42 -24.41 8.86
C SER A 440 -18.10 -24.22 8.10
N ILE A 441 -16.98 -24.21 8.83
CA ILE A 441 -15.63 -24.18 8.24
C ILE A 441 -15.49 -25.30 7.18
N LYS A 442 -15.90 -26.53 7.51
CA LYS A 442 -15.81 -27.69 6.60
C LYS A 442 -16.61 -27.49 5.31
N GLN A 443 -17.86 -27.05 5.43
CA GLN A 443 -18.71 -26.80 4.25
C GLN A 443 -18.10 -25.74 3.32
N ASN A 444 -17.57 -24.64 3.88
CA ASN A 444 -16.91 -23.61 3.07
C ASN A 444 -15.65 -24.17 2.39
N LEU A 445 -14.82 -24.94 3.10
CA LEU A 445 -13.60 -25.52 2.54
C LEU A 445 -13.89 -26.54 1.43
N GLU A 446 -14.89 -27.39 1.60
CA GLU A 446 -15.34 -28.31 0.56
C GLU A 446 -15.76 -27.54 -0.71
N ALA A 447 -16.58 -26.50 -0.55
CA ALA A 447 -17.03 -25.66 -1.66
C ALA A 447 -15.89 -24.87 -2.33
N ILE A 448 -14.89 -24.41 -1.59
CA ILE A 448 -13.70 -23.73 -2.15
C ILE A 448 -12.85 -24.70 -2.97
N ARG A 449 -12.81 -25.99 -2.62
CA ARG A 449 -12.05 -27.01 -3.35
C ARG A 449 -12.74 -27.49 -4.62
N PHE A 450 -14.02 -27.18 -4.80
CA PHE A 450 -14.73 -27.49 -6.03
C PHE A 450 -14.07 -26.85 -7.25
N LYS A 451 -14.24 -27.50 -8.40
CA LYS A 451 -13.68 -27.03 -9.66
C LYS A 451 -14.31 -25.70 -10.03
N SER A 452 -13.46 -24.74 -10.40
CA SER A 452 -13.92 -23.46 -10.91
C SER A 452 -14.55 -23.59 -12.28
N THR A 453 -15.66 -22.90 -12.47
CA THR A 453 -16.30 -22.74 -13.78
C THR A 453 -15.35 -22.07 -14.77
N LYS A 454 -15.31 -22.57 -16.01
CA LYS A 454 -14.44 -22.02 -17.07
C LYS A 454 -14.86 -20.61 -17.51
N HIS A 455 -16.14 -20.31 -17.40
CA HIS A 455 -16.72 -19.04 -17.86
C HIS A 455 -17.15 -18.20 -16.66
N PRO A 456 -16.86 -16.89 -16.67
CA PRO A 456 -17.27 -16.01 -15.59
C PRO A 456 -18.79 -15.81 -15.61
N LEU A 457 -19.34 -15.32 -14.49
CA LEU A 457 -20.68 -14.77 -14.44
C LEU A 457 -20.76 -13.51 -15.32
N ARG A 458 -21.66 -13.48 -16.30
CA ARG A 458 -21.75 -12.42 -17.32
C ARG A 458 -23.05 -11.60 -17.23
N LYS A 459 -23.56 -11.37 -16.01
CA LYS A 459 -24.70 -10.45 -15.80
C LYS A 459 -24.29 -9.03 -16.22
N SER A 460 -25.24 -8.25 -16.71
CA SER A 460 -24.96 -6.86 -17.13
C SER A 460 -24.90 -5.93 -15.91
N LEU A 461 -24.10 -4.86 -15.97
CA LEU A 461 -24.08 -3.84 -14.92
C LEU A 461 -25.48 -3.26 -14.66
N ALA A 462 -26.23 -2.99 -15.72
CA ALA A 462 -27.61 -2.52 -15.61
C ALA A 462 -28.51 -3.43 -14.74
N SER A 463 -28.27 -4.74 -14.76
CA SER A 463 -29.05 -5.71 -13.98
C SER A 463 -28.65 -5.78 -12.51
N ILE A 464 -27.39 -5.47 -12.17
CA ILE A 464 -26.86 -5.63 -10.80
C ILE A 464 -26.76 -4.32 -10.02
N VAL A 465 -26.56 -3.19 -10.70
CA VAL A 465 -26.38 -1.87 -10.08
C VAL A 465 -27.30 -0.78 -10.65
N GLY A 466 -28.09 -1.10 -11.68
CA GLY A 466 -29.02 -0.19 -12.34
C GLY A 466 -28.46 0.46 -13.61
N LYS A 467 -29.35 0.86 -14.53
CA LYS A 467 -28.98 1.43 -15.85
C LYS A 467 -28.20 2.74 -15.76
N GLU A 468 -28.48 3.55 -14.75
CA GLU A 468 -27.86 4.87 -14.58
C GLU A 468 -26.56 4.81 -13.75
N PHE A 469 -26.09 3.62 -13.34
CA PHE A 469 -24.90 3.50 -12.51
C PHE A 469 -23.65 4.08 -13.17
N VAL A 470 -23.36 3.69 -14.42
CA VAL A 470 -22.15 4.15 -15.12
C VAL A 470 -22.22 5.65 -15.41
N LYS A 471 -23.40 6.15 -15.83
CA LYS A 471 -23.64 7.58 -16.05
C LYS A 471 -23.56 8.42 -14.77
N GLY A 472 -23.86 7.82 -13.62
CA GLY A 472 -23.75 8.46 -12.31
C GLY A 472 -22.32 8.52 -11.77
N LEU A 473 -21.35 7.85 -12.41
CA LEU A 473 -19.95 7.99 -12.06
C LEU A 473 -19.48 9.39 -12.44
N SER A 474 -18.86 10.08 -11.49
CA SER A 474 -18.26 11.39 -11.69
C SER A 474 -17.14 11.60 -10.67
N LEU A 475 -16.27 12.57 -10.95
CA LEU A 475 -15.34 13.08 -9.95
C LEU A 475 -16.09 14.06 -9.05
N ALA A 476 -15.92 13.92 -7.74
CA ALA A 476 -16.52 14.81 -6.77
C ALA A 476 -15.84 16.18 -6.85
N LEU A 477 -16.65 17.24 -6.88
CA LEU A 477 -16.12 18.58 -6.69
C LEU A 477 -15.86 18.82 -5.19
N PRO A 478 -14.75 19.49 -4.82
CA PRO A 478 -14.43 19.76 -3.43
C PRO A 478 -15.56 20.51 -2.70
N GLN A 479 -15.64 20.32 -1.39
CA GLN A 479 -16.56 21.08 -0.54
C GLN A 479 -15.92 22.40 -0.08
N CYS A 480 -16.74 23.40 0.22
CA CYS A 480 -16.28 24.61 0.86
C CYS A 480 -15.73 24.30 2.26
N ALA A 481 -14.51 24.77 2.56
CA ALA A 481 -13.91 24.56 3.88
C ALA A 481 -14.76 25.15 5.03
N ASN A 482 -15.44 26.27 4.77
CA ASN A 482 -16.26 27.01 5.73
C ASN A 482 -17.68 26.44 5.89
N CYS A 483 -18.48 26.39 4.81
CA CYS A 483 -19.89 25.98 4.90
C CYS A 483 -20.19 24.56 4.41
N LYS A 484 -19.17 23.80 3.97
CA LYS A 484 -19.26 22.42 3.45
C LYS A 484 -20.09 22.23 2.17
N GLU A 485 -20.66 23.30 1.60
CA GLU A 485 -21.39 23.24 0.32
C GLU A 485 -20.46 22.82 -0.83
N ARG A 486 -20.93 21.97 -1.75
CA ARG A 486 -20.12 21.51 -2.90
C ARG A 486 -19.95 22.63 -3.93
N ARG A 487 -18.80 22.65 -4.61
CA ARG A 487 -18.61 23.53 -5.78
C ARG A 487 -19.58 23.13 -6.89
N LEU A 488 -20.00 24.12 -7.67
CA LEU A 488 -20.80 23.93 -8.88
C LEU A 488 -19.93 23.63 -10.10
N SER A 489 -18.68 24.12 -10.09
CA SER A 489 -17.70 23.89 -11.15
C SER A 489 -16.28 23.85 -10.58
N ASP A 490 -15.38 23.22 -11.32
CA ASP A 490 -13.98 23.06 -10.90
C ASP A 490 -13.23 24.42 -10.83
N ASN A 491 -13.58 25.35 -11.72
CA ASN A 491 -12.97 26.68 -11.80
C ASN A 491 -13.54 27.69 -10.79
N GLN A 492 -14.39 27.25 -9.87
CA GLN A 492 -15.07 28.13 -8.92
C GLN A 492 -14.10 28.61 -7.82
N ARG A 493 -13.76 29.90 -7.83
CA ARG A 493 -12.83 30.51 -6.86
C ARG A 493 -13.46 30.82 -5.49
N PHE A 494 -14.76 31.06 -5.45
CA PHE A 494 -15.49 31.43 -4.23
C PHE A 494 -16.75 30.60 -4.05
N CYS A 495 -17.06 30.20 -2.83
CA CYS A 495 -18.23 29.41 -2.51
C CYS A 495 -19.50 30.17 -2.88
N HIS A 496 -20.40 29.52 -3.64
CA HIS A 496 -21.66 30.15 -4.06
C HIS A 496 -22.63 30.37 -2.90
N ALA A 497 -22.51 29.59 -1.81
CA ALA A 497 -23.37 29.70 -0.64
C ALA A 497 -22.86 30.71 0.40
N CYS A 498 -21.55 30.73 0.70
CA CYS A 498 -21.00 31.57 1.78
C CYS A 498 -19.96 32.61 1.35
N GLY A 499 -19.63 32.69 0.06
CA GLY A 499 -18.64 33.65 -0.46
C GLY A 499 -17.18 33.38 -0.08
N HIS A 500 -16.91 32.37 0.75
CA HIS A 500 -15.55 32.04 1.18
C HIS A 500 -14.69 31.56 0.01
N GLN A 501 -13.42 31.98 -0.04
CA GLN A 501 -12.48 31.52 -1.06
C GLN A 501 -12.31 30.01 -0.96
N LEU A 502 -12.47 29.34 -2.09
CA LEU A 502 -12.36 27.90 -2.18
C LEU A 502 -10.89 27.54 -2.43
N VAL A 503 -10.28 26.89 -1.46
CA VAL A 503 -8.99 26.20 -1.57
C VAL A 503 -9.26 24.69 -1.57
N ASP A 504 -8.45 23.93 -2.30
CA ASP A 504 -8.50 22.46 -2.24
C ASP A 504 -8.05 22.02 -0.85
N ALA A 505 -8.80 21.14 -0.20
CA ALA A 505 -8.49 20.69 1.16
C ALA A 505 -7.30 19.72 1.12
N SER A 506 -6.15 20.15 1.66
CA SER A 506 -4.96 19.29 1.82
C SER A 506 -5.29 18.08 2.71
N ALA A 507 -5.02 16.88 2.21
CA ALA A 507 -5.15 15.66 3.02
C ALA A 507 -4.08 15.56 4.11
N PHE A 508 -2.96 16.27 3.97
CA PHE A 508 -1.98 16.41 5.04
C PHE A 508 -2.56 17.23 6.19
N HIS A 509 -3.22 18.36 5.89
CA HIS A 509 -3.89 19.16 6.90
C HIS A 509 -4.99 18.35 7.63
N GLN A 510 -5.75 17.52 6.91
CA GLN A 510 -6.71 16.60 7.53
C GLN A 510 -6.05 15.58 8.47
N CYS A 511 -4.88 15.04 8.10
CA CYS A 511 -4.11 14.16 8.98
C CYS A 511 -3.60 14.90 10.21
N LEU A 512 -3.09 16.13 10.04
CA LEU A 512 -2.62 16.95 11.14
C LEU A 512 -3.72 17.26 12.15
N ASP A 513 -4.95 17.46 11.66
CA ASP A 513 -6.12 17.76 12.49
C ASP A 513 -6.75 16.51 13.14
N ALA A 514 -6.28 15.30 12.78
CA ALA A 514 -6.73 14.06 13.40
C ALA A 514 -6.39 14.06 14.90
N LEU A 515 -7.37 13.70 15.72
CA LEU A 515 -7.20 13.63 17.17
C LEU A 515 -6.37 12.39 17.53
N ILE A 516 -5.46 12.55 18.49
CA ILE A 516 -4.66 11.44 19.04
C ILE A 516 -5.56 10.37 19.67
N ASP A 517 -6.69 10.79 20.25
CA ASP A 517 -7.72 9.88 20.78
C ASP A 517 -8.38 9.00 19.70
N GLU A 518 -8.35 9.43 18.43
CA GLU A 518 -8.89 8.68 17.30
C GLU A 518 -7.83 7.78 16.63
N VAL A 519 -6.57 7.86 17.05
CA VAL A 519 -5.49 7.04 16.49
C VAL A 519 -5.71 5.57 16.91
N PRO A 520 -5.92 4.65 15.95
CA PRO A 520 -6.02 3.23 16.23
C PRO A 520 -4.71 2.71 16.82
N GLY A 521 -4.79 1.77 17.77
CA GLY A 521 -3.62 1.12 18.39
C GLY A 521 -3.15 1.71 19.73
N LEU A 522 -3.65 2.89 20.13
CA LEU A 522 -3.52 3.36 21.51
C LEU A 522 -4.61 2.73 22.38
N THR A 523 -4.26 2.24 23.58
CA THR A 523 -5.26 1.76 24.54
C THR A 523 -6.07 2.93 25.12
N ASP A 524 -7.30 2.66 25.56
CA ASP A 524 -8.11 3.66 26.28
C ASP A 524 -7.36 4.26 27.47
N TRP A 525 -6.57 3.44 28.18
CA TRP A 525 -5.71 3.92 29.25
C TRP A 525 -4.62 4.87 28.76
N GLN A 526 -3.93 4.54 27.65
CA GLN A 526 -2.92 5.44 27.06
C GLN A 526 -3.54 6.76 26.60
N ARG A 527 -4.70 6.70 25.94
CA ARG A 527 -5.45 7.88 25.50
C ARG A 527 -5.81 8.78 26.68
N ASN A 528 -6.35 8.20 27.76
CA ASN A 528 -6.68 8.95 28.97
C ASN A 528 -5.44 9.58 29.62
N GLN A 529 -4.34 8.84 29.74
CA GLN A 529 -3.10 9.37 30.33
C GLN A 529 -2.47 10.49 29.51
N ILE A 530 -2.47 10.37 28.17
CA ILE A 530 -2.00 11.45 27.29
C ILE A 530 -2.90 12.68 27.45
N ARG A 531 -4.22 12.50 27.47
CA ARG A 531 -5.19 13.60 27.59
C ARG A 531 -5.09 14.34 28.92
N GLU A 532 -4.90 13.61 30.02
CA GLU A 532 -4.81 14.17 31.37
C GLU A 532 -3.47 14.87 31.62
N HIS A 533 -2.36 14.28 31.16
CA HIS A 533 -1.01 14.77 31.49
C HIS A 533 -0.37 15.64 30.41
N LEU A 534 -0.84 15.56 29.17
CA LEU A 534 -0.36 16.36 28.03
C LEU A 534 -1.53 17.10 27.36
N PRO A 535 -2.11 18.12 28.01
CA PRO A 535 -3.33 18.79 27.54
C PRO A 535 -3.17 19.54 26.20
N PHE A 536 -1.94 19.83 25.79
CA PHE A 536 -1.58 20.45 24.52
C PHE A 536 -1.24 19.44 23.42
N PHE A 537 -1.30 18.14 23.72
CA PHE A 537 -0.97 17.05 22.80
C PHE A 537 -2.26 16.36 22.36
N ARG A 538 -3.07 17.09 21.58
CA ARG A 538 -4.44 16.66 21.22
C ARG A 538 -4.52 16.10 19.81
N THR A 539 -3.75 16.68 18.90
CA THR A 539 -3.78 16.36 17.48
C THR A 539 -2.43 15.83 17.00
N ILE A 540 -2.43 15.19 15.83
CA ILE A 540 -1.18 14.79 15.16
C ILE A 540 -0.29 16.02 14.87
N ARG A 541 -0.88 17.19 14.61
CA ARG A 541 -0.15 18.45 14.49
C ARG A 541 0.69 18.74 15.72
N ASP A 542 0.08 18.64 16.90
CA ASP A 542 0.75 18.91 18.17
C ASP A 542 1.90 17.92 18.40
N TYR A 543 1.71 16.66 18.00
CA TYR A 543 2.74 15.64 18.04
C TYR A 543 3.94 15.96 17.14
N LEU A 544 3.69 16.26 15.86
CA LEU A 544 4.75 16.49 14.87
C LEU A 544 5.47 17.84 15.06
N ALA A 545 4.82 18.82 15.71
CA ALA A 545 5.43 20.11 16.01
C ALA A 545 6.54 20.04 17.09
N LYS A 546 6.60 18.96 17.87
CA LYS A 546 7.60 18.78 18.93
C LYS A 546 8.94 18.32 18.36
N GLN A 547 10.03 18.94 18.82
CA GLN A 547 11.38 18.53 18.45
C GLN A 547 11.73 17.13 18.98
N ASP A 548 11.31 16.82 20.21
CA ASP A 548 11.42 15.50 20.82
C ASP A 548 10.09 15.10 21.49
N PRO A 549 9.17 14.49 20.73
CA PRO A 549 7.90 14.01 21.26
C PRO A 549 8.08 12.88 22.29
N ALA A 550 9.19 12.14 22.24
CA ALA A 550 9.45 11.03 23.14
C ALA A 550 9.80 11.52 24.55
N ALA A 551 10.50 12.65 24.67
CA ALA A 551 10.77 13.29 25.95
C ALA A 551 9.49 13.71 26.68
N ASP A 552 8.54 14.33 25.97
CA ASP A 552 7.25 14.75 26.55
C ASP A 552 6.42 13.53 26.97
N LEU A 553 6.39 12.47 26.15
CA LEU A 553 5.69 11.22 26.50
C LEU A 553 6.34 10.49 27.69
N LEU A 554 7.65 10.60 27.88
CA LEU A 554 8.35 10.04 29.06
C LEU A 554 7.98 10.76 30.37
N SER A 555 7.47 11.99 30.30
CA SER A 555 7.03 12.74 31.49
C SER A 555 5.69 12.25 32.05
N VAL A 556 4.94 11.45 31.28
CA VAL A 556 3.63 10.91 31.67
C VAL A 556 3.81 9.75 32.66
N SER A 557 3.10 9.79 33.78
CA SER A 557 3.15 8.74 34.80
C SER A 557 2.81 7.37 34.20
N GLY A 558 3.67 6.37 34.47
CA GLY A 558 3.51 5.02 33.91
C GLY A 558 4.00 4.85 32.48
N PHE A 559 4.55 5.88 31.80
CA PHE A 559 5.19 5.72 30.50
C PHE A 559 6.70 5.52 30.67
N GLY A 560 7.12 4.25 30.79
CA GLY A 560 8.55 3.90 30.76
C GLY A 560 9.12 3.89 29.33
N ARG A 561 10.45 3.93 29.18
CA ARG A 561 11.16 3.97 27.87
C ARG A 561 10.60 3.03 26.79
N ARG A 562 10.34 1.77 27.13
CA ARG A 562 9.76 0.79 26.18
C ARG A 562 8.33 1.13 25.76
N ARG A 563 7.52 1.68 26.66
CA ARG A 563 6.13 2.06 26.37
C ARG A 563 6.08 3.33 25.54
N THR A 564 6.94 4.30 25.86
CA THR A 564 7.07 5.53 25.07
C THR A 564 7.51 5.25 23.65
N ALA A 565 8.54 4.43 23.45
CA ALA A 565 8.98 4.02 22.11
C ALA A 565 7.82 3.41 21.30
N ARG A 566 7.03 2.53 21.92
CA ARG A 566 5.85 1.94 21.27
C ARG A 566 4.77 2.96 20.91
N ILE A 567 4.49 3.93 21.78
CA ILE A 567 3.50 4.98 21.48
C ILE A 567 3.98 5.85 20.32
N VAL A 568 5.26 6.20 20.31
CA VAL A 568 5.91 6.92 19.20
C VAL A 568 5.82 6.12 17.91
N ASP A 569 6.09 4.83 17.94
CA ASP A 569 5.98 3.96 16.76
C ASP A 569 4.54 3.89 16.25
N VAL A 570 3.55 3.78 17.15
CA VAL A 570 2.11 3.78 16.79
C VAL A 570 1.70 5.09 16.14
N LEU A 571 2.09 6.24 16.73
CA LEU A 571 1.76 7.56 16.19
C LEU A 571 2.44 7.81 14.85
N ASN A 572 3.74 7.52 14.73
CA ASN A 572 4.47 7.61 13.46
C ASN A 572 3.87 6.68 12.40
N SER A 573 3.54 5.45 12.76
CA SER A 573 2.93 4.50 11.84
C SER A 573 1.53 4.94 11.42
N PHE A 574 0.76 5.56 12.30
CA PHE A 574 -0.53 6.14 11.93
C PHE A 574 -0.36 7.28 10.93
N VAL A 575 0.58 8.20 11.18
CA VAL A 575 0.90 9.27 10.23
C VAL A 575 1.32 8.65 8.91
N ASP A 576 2.29 7.75 8.93
CA ASP A 576 2.79 7.13 7.71
C ASP A 576 1.68 6.31 7.02
N ASP A 577 0.75 5.67 7.73
CA ASP A 577 -0.40 4.94 7.14
C ASP A 577 -1.52 5.82 6.63
N TYR A 578 -1.75 6.95 7.28
CA TYR A 578 -2.72 7.94 6.83
C TYR A 578 -2.17 8.67 5.60
N LEU A 579 -0.86 8.83 5.50
CA LEU A 579 -0.21 9.55 4.42
C LEU A 579 0.36 8.67 3.29
N SER A 580 0.42 7.35 3.51
CA SER A 580 0.59 6.32 2.47
C SER A 580 -0.76 5.87 1.93
#